data_AF-A0A0Q6TK40-F1
#
_entry.id   AF-A0A0Q6TK40-F1
#
_cell.length_a   1.000
_cell.length_b   1.000
_cell.length_c   1.000
_cell.angle_alpha   90.00
_cell.angle_beta   90.00
_cell.angle_gamma   90.00
#
_symmetry.space_group_name_H-M   'P 1'
#
loop_
_entity.id
_entity.type
_entity.pdbx_description
1 polymer ?
#
loop_
_entity_poly.entity_id
_entity_poly.type
_entity_poly.pdbx_seq_one_letter_code
_entity_poly.pdbx_strand_id
1 'polypeptide(L)'
;MKTLVRASVVLALLAAQGLASAGPRYYHHHHHHRGPGLGGLVLGLAVAVPLIAMANQAEREVVYVPPPPPPPQPVYVQPAQPVYTQPSRSVPIIYPRNGQSGAQLEADSRECNRWATTQQAAMSDAGVFQRAVEACMDGRGYTMR
;
A
#
# COMPACT_ATOMS: atom_id res chain seq x y z
N MET A 1 -9.15 -29.01 -11.25
CA MET A 1 -8.18 -29.44 -10.21
C MET A 1 -8.70 -29.25 -8.78
N LYS A 2 -10.00 -29.45 -8.50
CA LYS A 2 -10.59 -29.26 -7.14
C LYS A 2 -11.32 -30.50 -6.61
N THR A 3 -11.38 -31.57 -7.39
CA THR A 3 -12.07 -32.82 -7.05
C THR A 3 -11.13 -33.90 -6.49
N LEU A 4 -9.81 -33.78 -6.70
CA LEU A 4 -8.84 -34.80 -6.28
C LEU A 4 -8.50 -34.76 -4.78
N VAL A 5 -8.76 -33.64 -4.09
CA VAL A 5 -8.40 -33.48 -2.66
C VAL A 5 -9.42 -34.15 -1.71
N ARG A 6 -10.66 -34.37 -2.17
CA ARG A 6 -11.73 -34.92 -1.32
C ARG A 6 -11.72 -36.45 -1.22
N ALA A 7 -11.05 -37.14 -2.13
CA ALA A 7 -10.97 -38.61 -2.13
C ALA A 7 -10.05 -39.16 -1.02
N SER A 8 -9.07 -38.38 -0.57
CA SER A 8 -8.04 -38.85 0.36
C SER A 8 -8.50 -38.97 1.82
N VAL A 9 -9.55 -38.22 2.21
CA VAL A 9 -10.01 -38.16 3.61
C VAL A 9 -10.84 -39.39 3.99
N VAL A 10 -11.54 -40.02 3.04
CA VAL A 10 -12.40 -41.17 3.31
C VAL A 10 -11.59 -42.46 3.53
N LEU A 11 -10.39 -42.56 2.94
CA LEU A 11 -9.55 -43.75 3.07
C LEU A 11 -8.93 -43.92 4.47
N ALA A 12 -8.79 -42.83 5.24
CA ALA A 12 -8.17 -42.85 6.57
C ALA A 12 -9.11 -43.34 7.69
N LEU A 13 -10.44 -43.17 7.54
CA LEU A 13 -11.41 -43.56 8.58
C LEU A 13 -11.70 -45.07 8.63
N LEU A 14 -11.37 -45.83 7.59
CA LEU A 14 -11.67 -47.27 7.51
C LEU A 14 -10.64 -48.17 8.23
N ALA A 15 -9.47 -47.65 8.60
CA ALA A 15 -8.40 -48.46 9.21
C ALA A 15 -8.51 -48.61 10.74
N ALA A 16 -9.38 -47.86 11.42
CA ALA A 16 -9.39 -47.80 12.89
C ALA A 16 -10.42 -48.72 13.58
N GLN A 17 -11.19 -49.52 12.82
CA GLN A 17 -12.36 -50.24 13.37
C GLN A 17 -12.12 -51.71 13.71
N GLY A 18 -10.93 -52.26 13.44
CA GLY A 18 -10.65 -53.68 13.67
C GLY A 18 -9.52 -53.86 14.65
N LEU A 19 -9.83 -54.14 15.92
CA LEU A 19 -9.10 -55.04 16.82
C LEU A 19 -9.70 -54.96 18.25
N ALA A 20 -10.81 -55.66 18.46
CA ALA A 20 -11.21 -56.11 19.80
C ALA A 20 -12.16 -57.32 19.70
N SER A 21 -11.57 -58.50 19.49
CA SER A 21 -12.11 -59.80 19.93
C SER A 21 -11.31 -60.19 21.19
N ALA A 22 -11.76 -60.92 22.22
CA ALA A 22 -12.90 -61.81 22.45
C ALA A 22 -13.04 -62.02 23.99
N GLY A 23 -14.14 -62.60 24.48
CA GLY A 23 -14.24 -63.22 25.85
C GLY A 23 -13.55 -64.59 25.92
N PRO A 24 -13.68 -65.47 26.96
CA PRO A 24 -14.57 -65.47 28.16
C PRO A 24 -13.97 -65.96 29.54
N ARG A 25 -14.67 -65.64 30.65
CA ARG A 25 -15.03 -66.31 31.95
C ARG A 25 -14.21 -67.42 32.73
N TYR A 26 -14.10 -67.16 34.08
CA TYR A 26 -13.99 -67.97 35.35
C TYR A 26 -12.71 -68.84 35.64
N TYR A 27 -12.08 -68.99 36.84
CA TYR A 27 -12.42 -68.97 38.29
C TYR A 27 -11.22 -68.49 39.20
N HIS A 28 -11.45 -68.48 40.53
CA HIS A 28 -10.91 -67.67 41.66
C HIS A 28 -9.47 -67.78 42.24
N HIS A 29 -9.17 -66.74 43.05
CA HIS A 29 -8.37 -66.64 44.29
C HIS A 29 -6.86 -66.28 44.21
N HIS A 30 -6.48 -65.07 44.62
CA HIS A 30 -6.14 -64.71 46.00
C HIS A 30 -5.81 -63.21 46.11
N HIS A 31 -6.30 -62.58 47.18
CA HIS A 31 -6.00 -61.20 47.56
C HIS A 31 -4.57 -61.11 48.09
N HIS A 32 -3.76 -60.21 47.52
CA HIS A 32 -2.73 -59.51 48.30
C HIS A 32 -2.62 -58.05 47.84
N HIS A 33 -2.67 -57.20 48.84
CA HIS A 33 -2.64 -55.75 48.83
C HIS A 33 -1.56 -55.17 47.91
N ARG A 34 -1.97 -54.48 46.86
CA ARG A 34 -1.13 -53.51 46.16
C ARG A 34 -1.76 -52.15 46.42
N GLY A 35 -1.11 -51.35 47.27
CA GLY A 35 -1.55 -50.02 47.68
C GLY A 35 -1.82 -49.11 46.47
N PRO A 36 -2.37 -47.89 46.67
CA PRO A 36 -2.71 -46.98 45.58
C PRO A 36 -1.43 -46.55 44.87
N GLY A 37 -0.99 -47.37 43.91
CA GLY A 37 0.21 -47.15 43.14
C GLY A 37 0.00 -45.94 42.25
N LEU A 38 1.09 -45.24 41.99
CA LEU A 38 1.22 -44.08 41.09
C LEU A 38 0.38 -44.18 39.80
N GLY A 39 0.08 -45.38 39.30
CA GLY A 39 -0.80 -45.62 38.15
C GLY A 39 -2.22 -45.05 38.26
N GLY A 40 -2.86 -45.08 39.45
CA GLY A 40 -4.21 -44.51 39.62
C GLY A 40 -4.23 -42.98 39.56
N LEU A 41 -3.20 -42.34 40.11
CA LEU A 41 -3.03 -40.89 40.10
C LEU A 41 -2.67 -40.40 38.69
N VAL A 42 -1.81 -41.13 37.97
CA VAL A 42 -1.48 -40.84 36.57
C VAL A 42 -2.70 -40.98 35.66
N LEU A 43 -3.49 -42.05 35.81
CA LEU A 43 -4.69 -42.24 35.00
C LEU A 43 -5.77 -41.20 35.33
N GLY A 44 -5.93 -40.87 36.61
CA GLY A 44 -6.86 -39.83 37.07
C GLY A 44 -6.51 -38.44 36.53
N LEU A 45 -5.23 -38.05 36.57
CA LEU A 45 -4.77 -36.79 35.96
C LEU A 45 -4.89 -36.81 34.44
N ALA A 46 -4.57 -37.94 33.79
CA ALA A 46 -4.65 -38.07 32.34
C ALA A 46 -6.07 -37.92 31.79
N VAL A 47 -7.10 -38.19 32.60
CA VAL A 47 -8.51 -37.98 32.22
C VAL A 47 -9.05 -36.64 32.73
N ALA A 48 -8.74 -36.26 33.97
CA ALA A 48 -9.29 -35.04 34.56
C ALA A 48 -8.73 -33.76 33.92
N VAL A 49 -7.44 -33.71 33.62
CA VAL A 49 -6.79 -32.52 33.02
C VAL A 49 -7.40 -32.16 31.67
N PRO A 50 -7.52 -33.08 30.68
CA PRO A 50 -8.15 -32.73 29.42
C PRO A 50 -9.64 -32.36 29.60
N LEU A 51 -10.40 -33.03 30.47
CA LEU A 51 -11.81 -32.67 30.69
C LEU A 51 -11.99 -31.26 31.26
N ILE A 52 -11.15 -30.87 32.25
CA ILE A 52 -11.14 -29.50 32.78
C ILE A 52 -10.72 -28.51 31.70
N ALA A 53 -9.73 -28.84 30.88
CA ALA A 53 -9.32 -28.00 29.76
C ALA A 53 -10.45 -27.79 28.74
N MET A 54 -11.21 -28.84 28.41
CA MET A 54 -12.35 -28.77 27.48
C MET A 54 -13.52 -27.96 28.06
N ALA A 55 -13.82 -28.10 29.35
CA ALA A 55 -14.87 -27.30 30.01
C ALA A 55 -14.55 -25.80 29.97
N ASN A 56 -13.28 -25.44 30.19
CA ASN A 56 -12.84 -24.04 30.14
C ASN A 56 -12.88 -23.41 28.72
N GLN A 57 -12.93 -24.22 27.65
CA GLN A 57 -13.07 -23.68 26.28
C GLN A 57 -14.52 -23.28 25.95
N ALA A 58 -15.52 -23.84 26.64
CA ALA A 58 -16.92 -23.62 26.32
C ALA A 58 -17.46 -22.24 26.76
N GLU A 59 -16.81 -21.59 27.74
CA GLU A 59 -17.28 -20.32 28.30
C GLU A 59 -16.67 -19.07 27.64
N ARG A 60 -15.75 -19.22 26.67
CA ARG A 60 -15.13 -18.07 26.00
C ARG A 60 -15.93 -17.61 24.78
N GLU A 61 -17.14 -17.10 25.02
CA GLU A 61 -17.81 -16.27 24.02
C GLU A 61 -17.21 -14.86 24.07
N VAL A 62 -16.25 -14.59 23.19
CA VAL A 62 -15.66 -13.26 23.04
C VAL A 62 -16.68 -12.38 22.29
N VAL A 63 -17.49 -11.64 23.03
CA VAL A 63 -18.40 -10.64 22.47
C VAL A 63 -17.57 -9.50 21.90
N TYR A 64 -17.44 -9.46 20.57
CA TYR A 64 -16.77 -8.38 19.87
C TYR A 64 -17.65 -7.14 19.84
N VAL A 65 -17.27 -6.11 20.61
CA VAL A 65 -17.87 -4.78 20.50
C VAL A 65 -17.06 -3.98 19.48
N PRO A 66 -17.65 -3.58 18.34
CA PRO A 66 -16.95 -2.75 17.38
C PRO A 66 -16.61 -1.39 18.01
N PRO A 67 -15.40 -0.85 17.74
CA PRO A 67 -15.03 0.48 18.22
C PRO A 67 -15.98 1.55 17.65
N PRO A 68 -16.25 2.63 18.40
CA PRO A 68 -17.08 3.73 17.90
C PRO A 68 -16.44 4.38 16.65
N PRO A 69 -17.25 4.92 15.72
CA PRO A 69 -16.74 5.58 14.54
C PRO A 69 -15.87 6.79 14.94
N PRO A 70 -14.79 7.07 14.19
CA PRO A 70 -13.97 8.23 14.45
C PRO A 70 -14.79 9.52 14.31
N PRO A 71 -14.48 10.56 15.10
CA PRO A 71 -15.14 11.86 14.97
C PRO A 71 -14.94 12.42 13.56
N PRO A 72 -15.91 13.20 13.03
CA PRO A 72 -15.77 13.85 11.74
C PRO A 72 -14.52 14.72 11.75
N GLN A 73 -13.62 14.47 10.81
CA GLN A 73 -12.42 15.27 10.68
C GLN A 73 -12.78 16.63 10.09
N PRO A 74 -12.26 17.74 10.64
CA PRO A 74 -12.45 19.05 10.04
C PRO A 74 -11.83 19.04 8.64
N VAL A 75 -12.65 19.29 7.62
CA VAL A 75 -12.18 19.48 6.25
C VAL A 75 -11.56 20.88 6.18
N TYR A 76 -10.23 20.94 6.24
CA TYR A 76 -9.50 22.17 5.96
C TYR A 76 -9.54 22.43 4.45
N VAL A 77 -10.37 23.39 4.04
CA VAL A 77 -10.35 23.88 2.66
C VAL A 77 -9.06 24.67 2.50
N GLN A 78 -8.09 24.13 1.76
CA GLN A 78 -6.90 24.88 1.39
C GLN A 78 -7.34 25.97 0.40
N PRO A 79 -7.11 27.26 0.71
CA PRO A 79 -7.40 28.33 -0.24
C PRO A 79 -6.66 28.05 -1.54
N ALA A 80 -7.35 28.17 -2.67
CA ALA A 80 -6.71 28.10 -3.97
C ALA A 80 -5.56 29.12 -4.01
N GLN A 81 -4.34 28.65 -4.27
CA GLN A 81 -3.21 29.57 -4.40
C GLN A 81 -3.45 30.47 -5.60
N PRO A 82 -3.17 31.79 -5.49
CA PRO A 82 -3.29 32.68 -6.62
C PRO A 82 -2.33 32.23 -7.72
N VAL A 83 -2.89 31.82 -8.85
CA VAL A 83 -2.11 31.63 -10.07
C VAL A 83 -1.74 33.02 -10.56
N TYR A 84 -0.48 33.42 -10.36
CA TYR A 84 0.05 34.64 -10.95
C TYR A 84 0.07 34.49 -12.46
N THR A 85 -0.98 34.96 -13.12
CA THR A 85 -0.96 35.19 -14.57
C THR A 85 -0.09 36.42 -14.78
N GLN A 86 1.14 36.23 -15.28
CA GLN A 86 1.88 37.38 -15.80
C GLN A 86 1.03 38.02 -16.89
N PRO A 87 0.80 39.35 -16.85
CA PRO A 87 0.14 40.04 -17.96
C PRO A 87 0.91 39.71 -19.24
N SER A 88 0.19 39.40 -20.32
CA SER A 88 0.83 39.30 -21.64
C SER A 88 1.45 40.66 -21.93
N ARG A 89 2.78 40.80 -21.82
CA ARG A 89 3.47 42.03 -22.20
C ARG A 89 3.09 42.36 -23.64
N SER A 90 2.83 43.64 -23.89
CA SER A 90 2.71 44.18 -25.25
C SER A 90 3.91 43.76 -26.10
N VAL A 91 3.71 43.60 -27.41
CA VAL A 91 4.80 43.30 -28.34
C VAL A 91 5.88 44.39 -28.19
N PRO A 92 7.11 44.04 -27.80
CA PRO A 92 8.16 45.03 -27.57
C PRO A 92 8.52 45.76 -28.86
N ILE A 93 8.79 47.07 -28.77
CA ILE A 93 9.28 47.84 -29.91
C ILE A 93 10.79 47.61 -30.02
N ILE A 94 11.25 47.07 -31.16
CA ILE A 94 12.64 46.69 -31.37
C ILE A 94 13.38 47.79 -32.13
N TYR A 95 14.44 48.35 -31.54
CA TYR A 95 15.30 49.35 -32.16
C TYR A 95 16.70 48.79 -32.46
N PRO A 96 17.14 48.79 -33.73
CA PRO A 96 18.51 48.45 -34.14
C PRO A 96 19.54 49.41 -33.53
N ARG A 97 20.64 48.92 -32.95
CA ARG A 97 21.74 49.78 -32.45
C ARG A 97 22.77 50.10 -33.52
N ASN A 98 22.98 49.21 -34.49
CA ASN A 98 24.12 49.27 -35.43
C ASN A 98 23.67 49.36 -36.90
N GLY A 99 22.45 49.86 -37.17
CA GLY A 99 21.92 49.96 -38.53
C GLY A 99 21.55 48.61 -39.15
N GLN A 100 21.20 47.61 -38.33
CA GLN A 100 20.70 46.32 -38.84
C GLN A 100 19.47 46.55 -39.74
N SER A 101 19.42 45.86 -40.88
CA SER A 101 18.29 45.96 -41.83
C SER A 101 17.03 45.24 -41.30
N GLY A 102 15.86 45.56 -41.86
CA GLY A 102 14.61 44.85 -41.53
C GLY A 102 14.68 43.34 -41.79
N ALA A 103 15.32 42.93 -42.89
CA ALA A 103 15.53 41.51 -43.20
C ALA A 103 16.40 40.81 -42.14
N GLN A 104 17.42 41.51 -41.64
CA GLN A 104 18.26 41.01 -40.56
C GLN A 104 17.48 40.91 -39.24
N LEU A 105 16.66 41.93 -38.92
CA LEU A 105 15.80 41.91 -37.74
C LEU A 105 14.84 40.71 -37.75
N GLU A 106 14.22 40.40 -38.88
CA GLU A 106 13.30 39.25 -39.00
C GLU A 106 14.01 37.90 -38.92
N ALA A 107 15.20 37.79 -39.50
CA ALA A 107 16.04 36.61 -39.35
C ALA A 107 16.45 36.42 -37.88
N ASP A 108 16.90 37.49 -37.25
CA ASP A 108 17.39 37.47 -35.88
C ASP A 108 16.28 37.16 -34.89
N SER A 109 15.08 37.73 -35.11
CA SER A 109 13.89 37.46 -34.30
C SER A 109 13.50 35.98 -34.36
N ARG A 110 13.50 35.37 -35.54
CA ARG A 110 13.17 33.94 -35.69
C ARG A 110 14.20 33.04 -34.99
N GLU A 111 15.47 33.37 -35.12
CA GLU A 111 16.54 32.63 -34.47
C GLU A 111 16.48 32.77 -32.94
N CYS A 112 16.26 33.98 -32.42
CA CYS A 112 16.10 34.21 -30.99
C CYS A 112 14.86 33.54 -30.41
N ASN A 113 13.74 33.51 -31.14
CA ASN A 113 12.57 32.73 -30.73
C ASN A 113 12.90 31.23 -30.65
N ARG A 114 13.62 30.69 -31.65
CA ARG A 114 14.05 29.29 -31.63
C ARG A 114 14.99 29.01 -30.45
N TRP A 115 15.96 29.88 -30.20
CA TRP A 115 16.88 29.75 -29.07
C TRP A 115 16.16 29.86 -27.71
N ALA A 116 15.18 30.75 -27.58
CA ALA A 116 14.42 30.91 -26.35
C ALA A 116 13.66 29.64 -25.96
N THR A 117 13.25 28.81 -26.93
CA THR A 117 12.60 27.52 -26.63
C THR A 117 13.52 26.48 -25.98
N THR A 118 14.85 26.65 -26.07
CA THR A 118 15.81 25.73 -25.46
C THR A 118 16.09 26.06 -23.99
N GLN A 119 15.59 27.21 -23.50
CA GLN A 119 15.80 27.62 -22.12
C GLN A 119 14.97 26.76 -21.14
N GLN A 120 15.54 26.51 -19.97
CA GLN A 120 14.86 25.77 -18.91
C GLN A 120 13.55 26.46 -18.54
N ALA A 121 12.48 25.69 -18.38
CA ALA A 121 11.13 26.17 -18.06
C ALA A 121 10.50 27.14 -19.09
N ALA A 122 11.12 27.42 -20.25
CA ALA A 122 10.53 28.31 -21.25
C ALA A 122 9.20 27.83 -21.82
N MET A 123 8.99 26.51 -21.87
CA MET A 123 7.72 25.91 -22.32
C MET A 123 6.62 25.94 -21.26
N SER A 124 6.99 26.03 -19.98
CA SER A 124 6.05 26.05 -18.85
C SER A 124 5.81 27.46 -18.30
N ASP A 125 6.68 28.42 -18.59
CA ASP A 125 6.62 29.80 -18.13
C ASP A 125 6.92 30.77 -19.30
N ALA A 126 5.87 31.45 -19.75
CA ALA A 126 5.96 32.45 -20.82
C ALA A 126 6.89 33.62 -20.46
N GLY A 127 7.01 33.97 -19.17
CA GLY A 127 7.92 35.03 -18.72
C GLY A 127 9.39 34.63 -18.89
N VAL A 128 9.73 33.35 -18.72
CA VAL A 128 11.09 32.84 -18.99
C VAL A 128 11.40 32.93 -20.49
N PHE A 129 10.47 32.49 -21.34
CA PHE A 129 10.63 32.60 -22.79
C PHE A 129 10.83 34.05 -23.23
N GLN A 130 10.01 34.99 -22.74
CA GLN A 130 10.12 36.41 -23.10
C GLN A 130 11.46 37.02 -22.67
N ARG A 131 11.92 36.74 -21.44
CA ARG A 131 13.24 37.20 -20.97
C ARG A 131 14.38 36.61 -21.79
N ALA A 132 14.24 35.37 -22.25
CA ALA A 132 15.23 34.73 -23.10
C ALA A 132 15.29 35.39 -24.48
N VAL A 133 14.14 35.57 -25.15
CA VAL A 133 14.09 36.36 -26.40
C VAL A 133 14.72 37.73 -26.16
N GLU A 134 14.45 38.33 -25.00
CA GLU A 134 14.95 39.65 -24.68
C GLU A 134 16.47 39.73 -24.60
N ALA A 135 17.07 38.83 -23.83
CA ALA A 135 18.52 38.73 -23.72
C ALA A 135 19.19 38.39 -25.06
N CYS A 136 18.56 37.53 -25.88
CA CYS A 136 19.09 37.18 -27.19
C CYS A 136 19.12 38.38 -28.13
N MET A 137 18.00 39.11 -28.23
CA MET A 137 17.92 40.30 -29.09
C MET A 137 18.87 41.40 -28.61
N ASP A 138 19.02 41.58 -27.29
CA ASP A 138 19.97 42.53 -26.72
C ASP A 138 21.42 42.20 -27.10
N GLY A 139 21.82 40.92 -26.98
CA GLY A 139 23.15 40.43 -27.36
C GLY A 139 23.48 40.59 -28.86
N ARG A 140 22.45 40.66 -29.73
CA ARG A 140 22.62 40.93 -31.18
C ARG A 140 22.64 42.42 -31.52
N GLY A 141 22.55 43.28 -30.51
CA GLY A 141 22.59 44.72 -30.68
C GLY A 141 21.24 45.31 -31.08
N TYR A 142 20.14 44.73 -30.60
CA TYR A 142 18.85 45.40 -30.58
C TYR A 142 18.58 45.97 -29.18
N THR A 143 17.71 46.95 -29.08
CA THR A 143 17.09 47.34 -27.81
C THR A 143 15.61 47.10 -27.90
N MET A 144 14.97 46.67 -26.82
CA MET A 144 13.52 46.56 -26.77
C MET A 144 12.95 47.42 -25.67
N ARG A 145 11.78 47.99 -25.95
CA ARG A 145 11.04 48.88 -25.05
C ARG A 145 9.56 48.55 -25.05
#